data_AF-A0A857JEI9-F1
#
_entry.id   AF-A0A857JEI9-F1
#
_cell.length_a   1.000
_cell.length_b   1.000
_cell.length_c   1.000
_cell.angle_alpha   90.00
_cell.angle_beta   90.00
_cell.angle_gamma   90.00
#
_symmetry.space_group_name_H-M   'P 1'
#
loop_
_entity.id
_entity.type
_entity.pdbx_description
1 polymer ?
#
loop_
_entity_poly.entity_id
_entity_poly.type
_entity_poly.pdbx_seq_one_letter_code
_entity_poly.pdbx_strand_id
1 'polypeptide(L)'
;MNLRYTRGDDHVWIGYFRSPALEFSQPRAGWDAVYTLGVLRVLPSLQIASGGFAGGSLALEAGTTWFGGGGLGRTNLRNYANLNFDPNDSLTLYGGYRWDDADSVVLQLVRDNRLNPDQQNLHLIWRNELAGGERFTVDLLAKQGTVEDRFIRRAGLSFNYEWRRWFAKLAWDPLVNFTPQNMVRLSTGMRF
;
A
#
# COMPACT_ATOMS: atom_id res chain seq x y z
N MET A 1 -12.93 6.99 -5.70
CA MET A 1 -13.07 7.97 -4.61
C MET A 1 -12.83 7.28 -3.28
N ASN A 2 -12.22 7.95 -2.30
CA ASN A 2 -12.03 7.45 -0.95
C ASN A 2 -12.27 8.61 0.05
N LEU A 3 -13.06 8.36 1.08
CA LEU A 3 -13.27 9.24 2.22
C LEU A 3 -12.75 8.51 3.46
N ARG A 4 -11.83 9.15 4.19
CA ARG A 4 -11.21 8.60 5.39
C ARG A 4 -11.48 9.49 6.59
N TYR A 5 -11.80 8.88 7.71
CA TYR A 5 -11.91 9.49 9.03
C TYR A 5 -10.83 8.90 9.93
N THR A 6 -10.20 9.75 10.74
CA THR A 6 -9.15 9.37 11.69
C THR A 6 -9.57 9.81 13.08
N ARG A 7 -9.49 8.90 14.06
CA ARG A 7 -9.75 9.17 15.47
C ARG A 7 -8.68 8.50 16.32
N GLY A 8 -7.72 9.29 16.81
CA GLY A 8 -6.55 8.73 17.49
C GLY A 8 -5.78 7.81 16.53
N ASP A 9 -5.57 6.57 16.97
CA ASP A 9 -4.86 5.54 16.20
C ASP A 9 -5.75 4.76 15.24
N ASP A 10 -7.06 5.01 15.22
CA ASP A 10 -8.03 4.34 14.35
C ASP A 10 -8.28 5.15 13.07
N HIS A 11 -8.25 4.45 11.94
CA HIS A 11 -8.59 4.98 10.64
C HIS A 11 -9.72 4.15 10.02
N VAL A 12 -10.83 4.81 9.69
CA VAL A 12 -11.95 4.19 8.97
C VAL A 12 -12.09 4.87 7.63
N TRP A 13 -12.38 4.11 6.59
CA TRP A 13 -12.60 4.70 5.27
C TRP A 13 -13.68 3.98 4.49
N ILE A 14 -14.34 4.75 3.63
CA ILE A 14 -15.29 4.26 2.63
C ILE A 14 -14.81 4.72 1.25
N GLY A 15 -15.08 3.91 0.24
CA GLY A 15 -14.64 4.19 -1.11
C GLY A 15 -15.55 3.61 -2.16
N TYR A 16 -15.40 4.13 -3.36
CA TYR A 16 -16.07 3.64 -4.55
C TYR A 16 -15.06 3.55 -5.68
N PHE A 17 -14.90 2.36 -6.22
CA PHE A 17 -14.16 2.10 -7.44
C PHE A 17 -15.11 2.03 -8.63
N ARG A 18 -14.71 2.62 -9.75
CA ARG A 18 -15.40 2.49 -11.03
C ARG A 18 -14.37 2.45 -12.14
N SER A 19 -14.52 1.47 -13.02
CA SER A 19 -13.78 1.37 -14.27
C SER A 19 -14.79 1.21 -15.42
N PRO A 20 -15.03 2.25 -16.23
CA PRO A 20 -15.87 2.14 -17.42
C PRO A 20 -15.34 1.10 -18.40
N ALA A 21 -14.01 1.02 -18.57
CA ALA A 21 -13.36 0.08 -19.49
C ALA A 21 -13.53 -1.40 -19.08
N LEU A 22 -13.75 -1.68 -17.79
CA LEU A 22 -14.02 -3.02 -17.29
C LEU A 22 -15.50 -3.24 -16.98
N GLU A 23 -16.35 -2.25 -17.24
CA GLU A 23 -17.77 -2.22 -16.83
C GLU A 23 -17.97 -2.61 -15.36
N PHE A 24 -17.01 -2.26 -14.52
CA PHE A 24 -16.92 -2.73 -13.14
C PHE A 24 -17.04 -1.57 -12.17
N SER A 25 -17.83 -1.75 -11.11
CA SER A 25 -17.84 -0.83 -9.99
C SER A 25 -17.99 -1.56 -8.67
N GLN A 26 -17.42 -0.99 -7.62
CA GLN A 26 -17.34 -1.66 -6.33
C GLN A 26 -17.29 -0.62 -5.19
N PRO A 27 -18.39 -0.45 -4.45
CA PRO A 27 -18.37 0.09 -3.10
C PRO A 27 -17.48 -0.76 -2.19
N ARG A 28 -16.74 -0.10 -1.32
CA ARG A 28 -15.77 -0.71 -0.43
C ARG A 28 -15.62 0.10 0.85
N ALA A 29 -15.20 -0.57 1.91
CA ALA A 29 -14.89 0.06 3.18
C ALA A 29 -13.73 -0.68 3.84
N GLY A 30 -13.10 -0.02 4.80
CA GLY A 30 -12.09 -0.66 5.62
C GLY A 30 -11.77 0.13 6.87
N TRP A 31 -10.96 -0.53 7.69
CA TRP A 31 -10.45 -0.04 8.94
C TRP A 31 -9.01 -0.49 9.11
N ASP A 32 -8.20 0.37 9.69
CA ASP A 32 -6.83 0.07 10.10
C ASP A 32 -6.51 0.83 11.39
N ALA A 33 -5.63 0.26 12.21
CA ALA A 33 -5.20 0.87 13.46
C ALA A 33 -3.72 0.63 13.74
N VAL A 34 -3.15 1.44 14.64
CA VAL A 34 -1.78 1.28 15.12
C VAL A 34 -1.78 1.23 16.65
N TYR A 35 -1.55 0.06 17.23
CA TYR A 35 -1.41 -0.08 18.68
C TYR A 35 0.07 -0.07 19.08
N THR A 36 0.49 0.89 19.89
CA THR A 36 1.87 1.00 20.37
C THR A 36 2.01 0.41 21.77
N LEU A 37 2.82 -0.63 21.90
CA LEU A 37 3.10 -1.40 23.12
C LEU A 37 4.60 -1.30 23.44
N GLY A 38 5.03 -0.13 23.94
CA GLY A 38 6.45 0.16 24.14
C GLY A 38 7.18 0.26 22.80
N VAL A 39 8.19 -0.59 22.59
CA VAL A 39 8.96 -0.64 21.33
C VAL A 39 8.28 -1.44 20.21
N LEU A 40 7.17 -2.12 20.52
CA LEU A 40 6.41 -2.94 19.57
C LEU A 40 5.18 -2.15 19.10
N ARG A 41 4.90 -2.17 17.80
CA ARG A 41 3.65 -1.68 17.20
C ARG A 41 2.92 -2.84 16.55
N VAL A 42 1.60 -2.89 16.75
CA VAL A 42 0.70 -3.87 16.17
C VAL A 42 -0.22 -3.14 15.18
N LEU A 43 -0.21 -3.58 13.92
CA LEU A 43 -0.90 -2.90 12.82
C LEU A 43 -1.95 -3.84 12.19
N PRO A 44 -3.15 -3.96 12.78
CA PRO A 44 -4.25 -4.68 12.17
C PRO A 44 -4.92 -3.86 11.07
N SER A 45 -5.46 -4.55 10.06
CA SER A 45 -6.32 -3.94 9.04
C SER A 45 -7.40 -4.91 8.58
N LEU A 46 -8.57 -4.36 8.25
CA LEU A 46 -9.72 -5.06 7.70
C LEU A 46 -10.28 -4.29 6.51
N GLN A 47 -10.76 -5.03 5.51
CA GLN A 47 -11.38 -4.46 4.32
C GLN A 47 -12.53 -5.34 3.84
N ILE A 48 -13.59 -4.70 3.37
CA ILE A 48 -14.73 -5.33 2.71
C ILE A 48 -15.07 -4.62 1.41
N ALA A 49 -15.70 -5.34 0.49
CA ALA A 49 -16.22 -4.75 -0.74
C ALA A 49 -17.47 -5.48 -1.24
N SER A 50 -18.28 -4.79 -2.04
CA SER A 50 -19.46 -5.40 -2.68
C SER A 50 -19.06 -6.62 -3.51
N GLY A 51 -19.97 -7.60 -3.63
CA GLY A 51 -19.65 -8.91 -4.21
C GLY A 51 -19.11 -9.92 -3.19
N GLY A 52 -19.16 -9.57 -1.91
CA GLY A 52 -18.82 -10.47 -0.80
C GLY A 52 -17.33 -10.54 -0.49
N PHE A 53 -16.52 -9.61 -0.98
CA PHE A 53 -15.09 -9.56 -0.65
C PHE A 53 -14.87 -9.19 0.81
N ALA A 54 -13.98 -9.94 1.45
CA ALA A 54 -13.45 -9.65 2.77
C ALA A 54 -11.96 -10.00 2.80
N GLY A 55 -11.17 -9.14 3.42
CA GLY A 55 -9.75 -9.36 3.65
C GLY A 55 -9.26 -8.60 4.86
N GLY A 56 -8.09 -8.99 5.35
CA GLY A 56 -7.44 -8.33 6.46
C GLY A 56 -5.97 -8.68 6.53
N SER A 57 -5.26 -7.94 7.36
CA SER A 57 -3.84 -8.18 7.61
C SER A 57 -3.50 -7.88 9.05
N LEU A 58 -2.41 -8.48 9.52
CA LEU A 58 -1.77 -8.15 10.78
C LEU A 58 -0.27 -8.00 10.52
N ALA A 59 0.29 -6.87 10.94
CA ALA A 59 1.73 -6.66 10.97
C ALA A 59 2.21 -6.29 12.37
N LEU A 60 3.47 -6.62 12.62
CA LEU A 60 4.22 -6.23 13.82
C LEU A 60 5.44 -5.44 13.38
N GLU A 61 5.73 -4.34 14.07
CA GLU A 61 6.94 -3.54 13.90
C GLU A 61 7.62 -3.37 15.25
N ALA A 62 8.94 -3.55 15.30
CA ALA A 62 9.73 -3.29 16.49
C ALA A 62 10.85 -2.29 16.19
N GLY A 63 11.10 -1.40 17.15
CA GLY A 63 12.19 -0.41 17.08
C GLY A 63 11.70 1.03 16.95
N THR A 64 12.65 1.97 16.99
CA THR A 64 12.38 3.42 16.97
C THR A 64 13.08 4.06 15.78
N THR A 65 14.39 4.32 15.92
CA THR A 65 15.25 4.88 14.86
C THR A 65 15.54 3.85 13.80
N TRP A 66 16.15 2.72 14.19
CA TRP A 66 16.17 1.52 13.37
C TRP A 66 14.96 0.69 13.73
N PHE A 67 14.22 0.27 12.73
CA PHE A 67 13.04 -0.56 12.93
C PHE A 67 12.96 -1.67 11.91
N GLY A 68 12.28 -2.73 12.29
CA GLY A 68 12.01 -3.89 11.46
C GLY A 68 10.65 -4.46 11.79
N GLY A 69 10.02 -5.06 10.80
CA GLY A 69 8.69 -5.60 10.94
C GLY A 69 8.33 -6.60 9.87
N GLY A 70 7.18 -7.22 10.08
CA GLY A 70 6.62 -8.17 9.14
C GLY A 70 5.14 -8.37 9.40
N GLY A 71 4.45 -8.86 8.38
CA GLY A 71 3.02 -9.07 8.45
C GLY A 71 2.50 -10.10 7.47
N LEU A 72 1.26 -10.50 7.70
CA LEU A 72 0.52 -11.42 6.86
C LEU A 72 -0.82 -10.81 6.49
N GLY A 73 -1.15 -10.89 5.21
CA GLY A 73 -2.44 -10.53 4.64
C GLY A 73 -3.19 -11.76 4.14
N ARG A 74 -4.51 -11.76 4.29
CA ARG A 74 -5.41 -12.83 3.83
C ARG A 74 -6.71 -12.25 3.30
N THR A 75 -7.23 -12.87 2.24
CA THR A 75 -8.57 -12.59 1.73
C THR A 75 -9.41 -13.87 1.62
N ASN A 76 -10.72 -13.68 1.41
CA ASN A 76 -11.63 -14.77 1.07
C ASN A 76 -11.64 -15.11 -0.44
N LEU A 77 -10.67 -14.62 -1.21
CA LEU A 77 -10.48 -14.85 -2.66
C LEU A 77 -11.63 -14.41 -3.56
N ARG A 78 -12.59 -13.62 -3.05
CA ARG A 78 -13.60 -13.00 -3.90
C ARG A 78 -12.98 -11.87 -4.71
N ASN A 79 -13.55 -11.61 -5.89
CA ASN A 79 -13.07 -10.54 -6.77
C ASN A 79 -13.12 -9.17 -6.08
N TYR A 80 -12.03 -8.41 -6.21
CA TYR A 80 -11.96 -7.04 -5.73
C TYR A 80 -11.04 -6.19 -6.62
N ALA A 81 -11.30 -4.88 -6.65
CA ALA A 81 -10.39 -3.95 -7.31
C ALA A 81 -9.17 -3.69 -6.42
N ASN A 82 -8.02 -4.28 -6.76
CA ASN A 82 -6.77 -4.00 -6.07
C ASN A 82 -6.20 -2.62 -6.43
N LEU A 83 -6.16 -1.73 -5.45
CA LEU A 83 -5.59 -0.39 -5.59
C LEU A 83 -4.20 -0.27 -4.95
N ASN A 84 -3.70 -1.29 -4.26
CA ASN A 84 -2.42 -1.20 -3.55
C ASN A 84 -1.21 -1.52 -4.44
N PHE A 85 -1.39 -2.06 -5.65
CA PHE A 85 -0.33 -2.58 -6.54
C PHE A 85 0.49 -3.75 -5.98
N ASP A 86 0.32 -4.05 -4.69
CA ASP A 86 0.84 -5.22 -3.99
C ASP A 86 -0.20 -6.33 -3.81
N PRO A 87 0.22 -7.60 -3.72
CA PRO A 87 -0.66 -8.70 -3.35
C PRO A 87 -1.31 -8.49 -1.97
N ASN A 88 -2.61 -8.76 -1.86
CA ASN A 88 -3.35 -8.70 -0.58
C ASN A 88 -3.19 -9.99 0.26
N ASP A 89 -3.18 -11.15 -0.39
CA ASP A 89 -2.77 -12.41 0.22
C ASP A 89 -1.23 -12.43 0.21
N SER A 90 -0.62 -11.85 1.24
CA SER A 90 0.82 -11.57 1.22
C SER A 90 1.54 -11.89 2.51
N LEU A 91 2.83 -12.19 2.35
CA LEU A 91 3.84 -12.06 3.38
C LEU A 91 4.60 -10.77 3.12
N THR A 92 4.70 -9.94 4.14
CA THR A 92 5.41 -8.67 4.08
C THR A 92 6.55 -8.68 5.08
N LEU A 93 7.73 -8.22 4.67
CA LEU A 93 8.88 -7.96 5.54
C LEU A 93 9.39 -6.57 5.23
N TYR A 94 9.77 -5.81 6.25
CA TYR A 94 10.30 -4.47 6.05
C TYR A 94 11.22 -4.05 7.18
N GLY A 95 12.05 -3.06 6.89
CA GLY A 95 12.88 -2.39 7.87
C GLY A 95 13.43 -1.09 7.31
N GLY A 96 13.89 -0.23 8.20
CA GLY A 96 14.26 1.10 7.80
C GLY A 96 14.97 1.89 8.87
N TYR A 97 15.34 3.09 8.47
CA TYR A 97 15.87 4.13 9.34
C TYR A 97 14.90 5.30 9.36
N ARG A 98 14.65 5.81 10.55
CA ARG A 98 13.81 6.97 10.82
C ARG A 98 14.68 8.04 11.47
N TRP A 99 14.86 9.17 10.79
CA TRP A 99 15.56 10.32 11.35
C TRP A 99 14.67 11.04 12.36
N ASP A 100 13.39 11.21 12.02
CA ASP A 100 12.31 11.74 12.86
C ASP A 100 10.94 11.23 12.37
N ASP A 101 9.83 11.74 12.93
CA ASP A 101 8.48 11.29 12.56
C ASP A 101 8.10 11.58 11.11
N ALA A 102 8.80 12.49 10.44
CA ALA A 102 8.56 12.92 9.09
C ALA A 102 9.51 12.28 8.07
N ASP A 103 10.73 11.95 8.49
CA ASP A 103 11.85 11.55 7.65
C ASP A 103 12.25 10.10 7.85
N SER A 104 12.17 9.31 6.78
CA SER A 104 12.53 7.89 6.85
C SER A 104 12.93 7.30 5.50
N VAL A 105 13.72 6.23 5.56
CA VAL A 105 13.99 5.33 4.45
C VAL A 105 13.60 3.91 4.85
N VAL A 106 12.84 3.24 3.99
CA VAL A 106 12.29 1.91 4.26
C VAL A 106 12.54 1.01 3.07
N LEU A 107 13.06 -0.18 3.34
CA LEU A 107 13.07 -1.28 2.39
C LEU A 107 11.94 -2.25 2.77
N GLN A 108 11.08 -2.59 1.81
CA GLN A 108 9.92 -3.47 2.04
C GLN A 108 9.79 -4.51 0.94
N LEU A 109 9.72 -5.78 1.31
CA LEU A 109 9.38 -6.90 0.45
C LEU A 109 7.93 -7.29 0.70
N VAL A 110 7.13 -7.35 -0.36
CA VAL A 110 5.79 -7.94 -0.35
C VAL A 110 5.76 -9.10 -1.33
N ARG A 111 5.38 -10.28 -0.86
CA ARG A 111 5.32 -11.50 -1.67
C ARG A 111 3.93 -12.12 -1.54
N ASP A 112 3.32 -12.48 -2.67
CA ASP A 112 2.11 -13.30 -2.64
C ASP A 112 2.43 -14.63 -1.94
N ASN A 113 1.61 -15.02 -0.98
CA ASN A 113 1.85 -16.22 -0.17
C ASN A 113 0.73 -17.24 -0.33
N ARG A 114 0.04 -17.22 -1.49
CA ARG A 114 -1.08 -18.09 -1.77
C ARG A 114 -1.14 -18.48 -3.24
N LEU A 115 -1.72 -17.65 -4.10
CA LEU A 115 -2.07 -18.06 -5.46
C LEU A 115 -0.88 -17.99 -6.41
N ASN A 116 0.02 -17.02 -6.21
CA ASN A 116 1.13 -16.77 -7.13
C ASN A 116 2.43 -16.56 -6.34
N PRO A 117 2.93 -17.58 -5.62
CA PRO A 117 4.01 -17.40 -4.65
C PRO A 117 5.35 -16.95 -5.24
N ASP A 118 5.49 -16.90 -6.56
CA ASP A 118 6.64 -16.35 -7.26
C ASP A 118 6.53 -14.84 -7.52
N GLN A 119 5.34 -14.25 -7.35
CA GLN A 119 5.08 -12.82 -7.49
C GLN A 119 5.49 -12.06 -6.23
N GLN A 120 6.38 -11.09 -6.42
CA GLN A 120 6.87 -10.23 -5.35
C GLN A 120 7.25 -8.84 -5.83
N ASN A 121 7.11 -7.89 -4.91
CA ASN A 121 7.47 -6.49 -5.05
C ASN A 121 8.47 -6.11 -3.96
N LEU A 122 9.58 -5.48 -4.35
CA LEU A 122 10.54 -4.87 -3.45
C LEU A 122 10.46 -3.35 -3.61
N HIS A 123 10.21 -2.65 -2.50
CA HIS A 123 10.06 -1.22 -2.43
C HIS A 123 11.24 -0.60 -1.69
N LEU A 124 11.79 0.48 -2.24
CA LEU A 124 12.63 1.42 -1.53
C LEU A 124 11.88 2.74 -1.41
N ILE A 125 11.39 3.01 -0.21
CA ILE A 125 10.53 4.16 0.09
C ILE A 125 11.37 5.18 0.84
N TRP A 126 11.47 6.38 0.30
CA TRP A 126 12.07 7.53 0.96
C TRP A 126 11.02 8.60 1.18
N ARG A 127 10.87 9.01 2.43
CA ARG A 127 9.99 10.10 2.83
C ARG A 127 10.83 11.20 3.47
N ASN A 128 10.57 12.44 3.08
CA ASN A 128 11.22 13.59 3.67
C ASN A 128 10.27 14.79 3.76
N GLU A 129 10.40 15.55 4.84
CA GLU A 129 9.77 16.84 5.08
C GLU A 129 10.73 17.98 4.72
N LEU A 130 10.20 18.91 3.94
CA LEU A 130 10.89 20.09 3.45
C LEU A 130 10.70 21.26 4.42
N ALA A 131 11.56 22.27 4.28
CA ALA A 131 11.38 23.55 4.96
C ALA A 131 9.99 24.14 4.61
N GLY A 132 9.16 24.38 5.64
CA GLY A 132 7.78 24.86 5.46
C GLY A 132 6.69 23.81 5.69
N GLY A 133 7.05 22.58 6.10
CA GLY A 133 6.09 21.53 6.47
C GLY A 133 5.46 20.80 5.27
N GLU A 134 6.02 21.02 4.07
CA GLU A 134 5.70 20.24 2.89
C GLU A 134 6.40 18.89 2.95
N ARG A 135 5.85 17.88 2.30
CA ARG A 135 6.42 16.52 2.37
C ARG A 135 6.41 15.87 1.01
N PHE A 136 7.44 15.12 0.71
CA PHE A 136 7.43 14.21 -0.42
C PHE A 136 7.69 12.76 -0.01
N THR A 137 7.23 11.84 -0.84
CA THR A 137 7.57 10.43 -0.76
C THR A 137 7.93 9.91 -2.15
N VAL A 138 9.10 9.32 -2.28
CA VAL A 138 9.54 8.57 -3.45
C VAL A 138 9.48 7.09 -3.11
N ASP A 139 8.94 6.27 -4.00
CA ASP A 139 8.92 4.82 -3.89
C ASP A 139 9.46 4.21 -5.20
N LEU A 140 10.61 3.55 -5.10
CA LEU A 140 11.18 2.75 -6.19
C LEU A 140 10.73 1.31 -6.03
N LEU A 141 10.07 0.80 -7.07
CA LEU A 141 9.56 -0.56 -7.10
C LEU A 141 10.45 -1.44 -7.98
N ALA A 142 10.90 -2.58 -7.48
CA ALA A 142 11.41 -3.69 -8.26
C ALA A 142 10.44 -4.88 -8.14
N LYS A 143 9.85 -5.28 -9.26
CA LYS A 143 8.82 -6.32 -9.35
C LYS A 143 9.37 -7.53 -10.08
N GLN A 144 9.05 -8.73 -9.60
CA GLN A 144 9.30 -9.97 -10.33
C GLN A 144 8.22 -11.02 -10.07
N GLY A 145 8.05 -11.95 -11.00
CA GLY A 145 7.08 -13.05 -10.92
C GLY A 145 6.64 -13.50 -12.30
N THR A 146 5.75 -14.49 -12.37
CA THR A 146 5.21 -15.01 -13.63
C THR A 146 3.91 -14.29 -13.97
N VAL A 147 3.81 -13.83 -15.21
CA VAL A 147 2.62 -13.24 -15.83
C VAL A 147 2.42 -13.95 -17.16
N GLU A 148 1.27 -14.60 -17.35
CA GLU A 148 0.95 -15.37 -18.57
C GLU A 148 2.09 -16.32 -18.98
N ASP A 149 2.49 -17.21 -18.06
CA ASP A 149 3.56 -18.20 -18.24
C ASP A 149 4.95 -17.64 -18.56
N ARG A 150 5.14 -16.33 -18.43
CA ARG A 150 6.43 -15.67 -18.63
C ARG A 150 6.91 -15.04 -17.35
N PHE A 151 8.11 -15.44 -16.93
CA PHE A 151 8.79 -14.79 -15.82
C PHE A 151 9.22 -13.37 -16.22
N ILE A 152 8.83 -12.37 -15.44
CA ILE A 152 9.14 -10.96 -15.67
C ILE A 152 9.97 -10.37 -14.54
N ARG A 153 10.73 -9.33 -14.90
CA ARG A 153 11.36 -8.38 -13.98
C ARG A 153 11.10 -6.98 -14.48
N ARG A 154 10.59 -6.10 -13.63
CA ARG A 154 10.23 -4.73 -14.00
C ARG A 154 10.55 -3.76 -12.88
N ALA A 155 10.68 -2.49 -13.24
CA ALA A 155 10.87 -1.40 -12.30
C ALA A 155 9.75 -0.36 -12.43
N GLY A 156 9.22 0.08 -11.30
CA GLY A 156 8.20 1.13 -11.19
C GLY A 156 8.69 2.28 -10.33
N LEU A 157 7.92 3.37 -10.33
CA LEU A 157 8.22 4.57 -9.55
C LEU A 157 6.91 5.19 -9.10
N SER A 158 6.85 5.65 -7.84
CA SER A 158 5.83 6.62 -7.45
C SER A 158 6.43 7.82 -6.72
N PHE A 159 5.80 8.96 -6.94
CA PHE A 159 6.11 10.22 -6.29
C PHE A 159 4.82 10.78 -5.69
N ASN A 160 4.85 11.06 -4.39
CA ASN A 160 3.78 11.73 -3.66
C ASN A 160 4.31 13.06 -3.13
N TYR A 161 3.49 14.10 -3.21
CA TYR A 161 3.80 15.41 -2.67
C TYR A 161 2.58 15.96 -1.92
N GLU A 162 2.83 16.42 -0.70
CA GLU A 162 1.84 16.96 0.22
C GLU A 162 2.20 18.42 0.54
N TRP A 163 1.23 19.31 0.35
CA TRP A 163 1.38 20.73 0.65
C TRP A 163 0.14 21.25 1.36
N ARG A 164 0.33 21.84 2.54
CA ARG A 164 -0.76 22.34 3.39
C ARG A 164 -1.78 21.23 3.69
N ARG A 165 -2.97 21.31 3.07
CA ARG A 165 -4.06 20.33 3.21
C ARG A 165 -4.26 19.46 1.97
N TRP A 166 -3.43 19.61 0.94
CA TRP A 166 -3.60 18.94 -0.35
C TRP A 166 -2.49 17.93 -0.57
N PHE A 167 -2.77 16.93 -1.41
CA PHE A 167 -1.74 16.03 -1.91
C PHE A 167 -1.99 15.64 -3.36
N ALA A 168 -0.90 15.27 -4.02
CA ALA A 168 -0.90 14.65 -5.33
C ALA A 168 0.11 13.50 -5.36
N LYS A 169 -0.29 12.37 -5.92
CA LYS A 169 0.56 11.19 -6.14
C LYS A 169 0.50 10.79 -7.61
N LEU A 170 1.67 10.61 -8.21
CA LEU A 170 1.84 10.01 -9.52
C LEU A 170 2.56 8.67 -9.36
N ALA A 171 2.07 7.62 -10.00
CA ALA A 171 2.68 6.31 -9.97
C ALA A 171 2.74 5.72 -11.38
N TRP A 172 3.86 5.10 -11.71
CA TRP A 172 4.04 4.22 -12.87
C TRP A 172 4.29 2.80 -12.38
N ASP A 173 3.36 1.91 -12.72
CA ASP A 173 3.46 0.48 -12.43
C ASP A 173 3.39 -0.33 -13.75
N PRO A 174 4.51 -0.85 -14.25
CA PRO A 174 4.48 -1.78 -15.38
C PRO A 174 3.93 -3.14 -14.95
N LEU A 175 3.10 -3.74 -15.80
CA LEU A 175 2.41 -5.00 -15.51
C LEU A 175 1.67 -4.91 -14.16
N VAL A 176 0.73 -3.97 -14.12
CA VAL A 176 -0.03 -3.58 -12.92
C VAL A 176 -0.73 -4.78 -12.32
N ASN A 177 -0.60 -4.98 -11.01
CA ASN A 177 -1.14 -6.17 -10.32
C ASN A 177 -0.78 -7.50 -11.02
N PHE A 178 0.40 -7.61 -11.63
CA PHE A 178 0.84 -8.79 -12.40
C PHE A 178 -0.09 -9.15 -13.56
N THR A 179 -0.68 -8.14 -14.20
CA THR A 179 -1.43 -8.27 -15.47
C THR A 179 -0.58 -7.82 -16.66
N PRO A 180 -0.99 -8.09 -17.92
CA PRO A 180 -0.27 -7.60 -19.11
C PRO A 180 -0.29 -6.08 -19.30
N GLN A 181 -1.05 -5.34 -18.49
CA GLN A 181 -1.28 -3.91 -18.67
C GLN A 181 -0.26 -3.08 -17.88
N ASN A 182 0.24 -2.00 -18.48
CA ASN A 182 0.98 -0.99 -17.73
C ASN A 182 0.01 0.12 -17.26
N MET A 183 0.30 0.73 -16.11
CA MET A 183 -0.57 1.77 -15.55
C MET A 183 0.23 3.00 -15.10
N VAL A 184 -0.19 4.17 -15.58
CA VAL A 184 0.05 5.44 -14.90
C VAL A 184 -1.16 5.74 -14.03
N ARG A 185 -0.95 6.08 -12.76
CA ARG A 185 -2.01 6.49 -11.84
C ARG A 185 -1.72 7.87 -11.26
N LEU A 186 -2.67 8.78 -11.45
CA LEU A 186 -2.74 10.05 -10.74
C LEU A 186 -3.77 9.95 -9.62
N SER A 187 -3.38 10.34 -8.41
CA SER A 187 -4.27 10.46 -7.25
C SER A 187 -4.13 11.86 -6.67
N THR A 188 -5.26 12.48 -6.29
CA THR A 188 -5.27 13.77 -5.60
C THR A 188 -6.26 13.71 -4.43
N GLY A 189 -6.10 14.60 -3.47
CA GLY A 189 -7.06 14.72 -2.37
C GLY A 189 -6.77 15.88 -1.44
N MET A 190 -7.67 16.04 -0.46
CA MET A 190 -7.65 17.13 0.52
C MET A 190 -7.93 16.58 1.92
N ARG A 191 -7.23 17.12 2.93
CA ARG A 191 -7.50 16.99 4.36
C ARG A 191 -8.44 18.12 4.81
N PHE A 192 -9.45 17.80 5.60
CA PHE A 192 -10.44 18.76 6.11
C PHE A 192 -10.89 18.40 7.52
#